data_AF-A0A0S9QY51-F1
#
_entry.id   AF-A0A0S9QY51-F1
#
_cell.length_a   1.000
_cell.length_b   1.000
_cell.length_c   1.000
_cell.angle_alpha   90.00
_cell.angle_beta   90.00
_cell.angle_gamma   90.00
#
_symmetry.space_group_name_H-M   'P 1'
#
loop_
_entity.id
_entity.type
_entity.pdbx_description
1 polymer ?
#
loop_
_entity_poly.entity_id
_entity_poly.type
_entity_poly.pdbx_seq_one_letter_code
_entity_poly.pdbx_strand_id
1 'polypeptide(L)'
;MRAPGGEQVGTLCIVDTEPRTLDDRGRELLRELALWVQAEIMDRGELDYASVVQRAMLPARTPEVPGYTLAAAAAPAGHLLGDVYDWQVVDGRLRVTLADVMGKGAGPAIIASAVRASLRTAPERPLTQAVSEIDRMLEDDIGGSNIFVTAVAADIDIASGRMAFVDAGHSLAFVLRAGGTWEPLRSTGLPLGMGFDETRTASAAQLDPGDVFMVCSDGLLDVLDADDPFGHVHDTLRDLGPAGAVQEATALAARRGAPDDVTVLVVRRDA
;
A
#
# COMPACT_ATOMS: atom_id res chain seq x y z
N MET A 1 -5.13 27.46 23.91
CA MET A 1 -5.49 27.00 22.55
C MET A 1 -6.82 26.29 22.62
N ARG A 2 -7.76 26.60 21.73
CA ARG A 2 -9.12 26.05 21.72
C ARG A 2 -9.54 25.63 20.31
N ALA A 3 -10.16 24.46 20.17
CA ALA A 3 -10.72 23.98 18.91
C ALA A 3 -11.86 24.90 18.43
N PRO A 4 -12.29 24.84 17.16
CA PRO A 4 -13.46 25.57 16.64
C PRO A 4 -14.74 25.33 17.46
N GLY A 5 -14.88 24.15 18.09
CA GLY A 5 -15.96 23.82 19.02
C GLY A 5 -15.82 24.41 20.43
N GLY A 6 -14.77 25.20 20.71
CA GLY A 6 -14.52 25.87 21.98
C GLY A 6 -13.76 25.05 23.04
N GLU A 7 -13.55 23.76 22.79
CA GLU A 7 -12.82 22.84 23.68
C GLU A 7 -11.34 23.22 23.79
N GLN A 8 -10.75 23.13 24.98
CA GLN A 8 -9.34 23.46 25.20
C GLN A 8 -8.44 22.32 24.69
N VAL A 9 -7.63 22.61 23.68
CA VAL A 9 -6.73 21.63 23.03
C VAL A 9 -5.34 21.64 23.66
N GLY A 10 -4.98 22.74 24.35
CA GLY A 10 -3.69 22.86 25.02
C GLY A 10 -3.37 24.27 25.51
N THR A 11 -2.21 24.41 26.13
CA THR A 11 -1.67 25.67 26.65
C THR A 11 -0.24 25.83 26.16
N LEU A 12 0.07 26.96 25.51
CA LEU A 12 1.44 27.34 25.19
C LEU A 12 2.08 27.99 26.43
N CYS A 13 3.03 27.31 27.05
CA CYS A 13 3.76 27.81 28.20
C CYS A 13 5.14 28.31 27.77
N ILE A 14 5.52 29.50 28.24
CA ILE A 14 6.85 30.06 28.03
C ILE A 14 7.55 30.06 29.37
N VAL A 15 8.73 29.47 29.41
CA VAL A 15 9.58 29.45 30.59
C VAL A 15 10.83 30.25 30.25
N ASP A 16 11.20 31.15 31.14
CA ASP A 16 12.39 31.99 31.03
C ASP A 16 13.20 31.87 32.32
N THR A 17 14.52 32.01 32.23
CA THR A 17 15.43 31.91 33.38
C THR A 17 15.49 33.21 34.19
N GLU A 18 15.02 34.32 33.61
CA GLU A 18 14.92 35.63 34.27
C GLU A 18 13.53 36.26 34.05
N PRO A 19 13.03 37.12 34.97
CA PRO A 19 11.75 37.78 34.80
C PRO A 19 11.75 38.72 33.60
N ARG A 20 10.90 38.43 32.59
CA ARG A 20 10.69 39.32 31.45
C ARG A 20 9.24 39.78 31.33
N THR A 21 9.04 41.01 30.86
CA THR A 21 7.73 41.51 30.44
C THR A 21 7.60 41.42 28.93
N LEU A 22 6.49 40.85 28.45
CA LEU A 22 6.19 40.82 27.03
C LEU A 22 5.57 42.16 26.61
N ASP A 23 6.18 42.81 25.63
CA ASP A 23 5.58 43.94 24.92
C ASP A 23 4.44 43.45 24.01
N ASP A 24 3.71 44.38 23.39
CA ASP A 24 2.56 44.02 22.54
C ASP A 24 2.96 43.17 21.34
N ARG A 25 4.14 43.41 20.76
CA ARG A 25 4.66 42.64 19.64
C ARG A 25 5.03 41.22 20.05
N GLY A 26 5.67 41.03 21.19
CA GLY A 26 5.97 39.72 21.76
C GLY A 26 4.69 38.95 22.09
N ARG A 27 3.67 39.62 22.65
CA ARG A 27 2.36 39.00 22.89
C ARG A 27 1.69 38.56 21.59
N GLU A 28 1.76 39.34 20.53
CA GLU A 28 1.14 39.00 19.24
C GLU A 28 1.82 37.82 18.56
N LEU A 29 3.16 37.81 18.50
CA LEU A 29 3.91 36.68 17.95
C LEU A 29 3.59 35.36 18.66
N LEU A 30 3.41 35.40 19.98
CA LEU A 30 3.04 34.22 20.77
C LEU A 30 1.61 33.76 20.50
N ARG A 31 0.69 34.67 20.18
CA ARG A 31 -0.65 34.30 19.73
C ARG A 31 -0.60 33.64 18.35
N GLU A 32 0.16 34.20 17.41
CA GLU A 32 0.36 33.60 16.09
C GLU A 32 0.96 32.19 16.19
N LEU A 33 2.01 32.01 17.00
CA LEU A 33 2.60 30.70 17.28
C LEU A 33 1.60 29.75 17.92
N ALA A 34 0.82 30.21 18.90
CA ALA A 34 -0.20 29.37 19.54
C ALA A 34 -1.30 28.94 18.55
N LEU A 35 -1.70 29.82 17.62
CA LEU A 35 -2.67 29.50 16.57
C LEU A 35 -2.11 28.48 15.58
N TRP A 36 -0.84 28.64 15.18
CA TRP A 36 -0.17 27.69 14.29
C TRP A 36 -0.02 26.31 14.94
N VAL A 37 0.47 26.26 16.18
CA VAL A 37 0.58 25.00 16.95
C VAL A 37 -0.79 24.36 17.16
N GLN A 38 -1.83 25.16 17.40
CA GLN A 38 -3.19 24.64 17.54
C GLN A 38 -3.70 24.00 16.25
N ALA A 39 -3.51 24.68 15.11
CA ALA A 39 -3.89 24.13 13.81
C ALA A 39 -3.16 22.81 13.52
N GLU A 40 -1.84 22.78 13.78
CA GLU A 40 -1.02 21.58 13.60
C GLU A 40 -1.48 20.40 14.48
N ILE A 41 -1.80 20.65 15.76
CA ILE A 41 -2.30 19.60 16.66
C ILE A 41 -3.64 19.04 16.17
N MET A 42 -4.53 19.91 15.68
CA MET A 42 -5.82 19.48 15.16
C MET A 42 -5.69 18.67 13.88
N ASP A 43 -4.90 19.14 12.91
CA ASP A 43 -4.66 18.46 11.64
C ASP A 43 -4.08 17.06 11.86
N ARG A 44 -3.11 16.93 12.77
CA ARG A 44 -2.59 15.62 13.20
C ARG A 44 -3.65 14.72 13.82
N GLY A 45 -4.51 15.27 14.67
CA GLY A 45 -5.60 14.51 15.28
C GLY A 45 -6.59 13.95 14.24
N GLU A 46 -6.88 14.71 13.19
CA GLU A 46 -7.72 14.26 12.07
C GLU A 46 -7.03 13.15 11.25
N LEU A 47 -5.74 13.31 10.95
CA LEU A 47 -4.94 12.30 10.25
C LEU A 47 -4.77 11.01 11.06
N ASP A 48 -4.57 11.10 12.37
CA ASP A 48 -4.50 9.95 13.28
C ASP A 48 -5.80 9.16 13.26
N TYR A 49 -6.94 9.85 13.34
CA TYR A 49 -8.25 9.21 13.25
C TYR A 49 -8.48 8.56 11.87
N ALA A 50 -8.14 9.27 10.79
CA ALA A 50 -8.22 8.73 9.43
C ALA A 50 -7.35 7.47 9.28
N SER A 51 -6.17 7.45 9.89
CA SER A 51 -5.27 6.29 9.89
C SER A 51 -5.88 5.07 10.56
N VAL A 52 -6.56 5.26 11.70
CA VAL A 52 -7.31 4.19 12.37
C VAL A 52 -8.39 3.62 11.47
N VAL A 53 -9.17 4.48 10.81
CA VAL A 53 -10.24 4.05 9.89
C VAL A 53 -9.65 3.32 8.69
N GLN A 54 -8.57 3.82 8.08
CA GLN A 54 -7.95 3.20 6.92
C GLN A 54 -7.33 1.84 7.26
N ARG A 55 -6.64 1.71 8.40
CA ARG A 55 -6.10 0.42 8.86
C ARG A 55 -7.20 -0.60 9.12
N ALA A 56 -8.37 -0.15 9.61
CA ALA A 56 -9.53 -1.03 9.76
C ALA A 56 -10.14 -1.47 8.42
N MET A 57 -9.89 -0.73 7.34
CA MET A 57 -10.29 -1.12 5.99
C MET A 57 -9.37 -2.19 5.41
N LEU A 58 -8.08 -2.24 5.74
CA LEU A 58 -7.15 -3.27 5.24
C LEU A 58 -7.64 -4.71 5.52
N PRO A 59 -7.16 -5.73 4.79
CA PRO A 59 -7.56 -7.11 5.03
C PRO A 59 -7.29 -7.54 6.48
N ALA A 60 -8.36 -7.73 7.26
CA ALA A 60 -8.26 -8.05 8.69
C ALA A 60 -7.71 -9.45 8.97
N ARG A 61 -7.81 -10.36 7.98
CA ARG A 61 -7.34 -11.74 8.08
C ARG A 61 -6.80 -12.20 6.75
N THR A 62 -5.74 -13.01 6.81
CA THR A 62 -5.26 -13.80 5.68
C THR A 62 -6.19 -15.00 5.48
N PRO A 63 -6.69 -15.26 4.26
CA PRO A 63 -7.54 -16.42 4.00
C PRO A 63 -6.72 -17.69 4.11
N GLU A 64 -7.35 -18.73 4.64
CA GLU A 64 -6.79 -20.08 4.63
C GLU A 64 -7.05 -20.70 3.25
N VAL A 65 -5.97 -20.98 2.52
CA VAL A 65 -6.04 -21.58 1.18
C VAL A 65 -5.28 -22.90 1.22
N PRO A 66 -5.94 -24.07 1.11
CA PRO A 66 -5.28 -25.36 1.18
C PRO A 66 -4.14 -25.49 0.17
N GLY A 67 -2.95 -25.86 0.64
CA GLY A 67 -1.75 -25.98 -0.20
C GLY A 67 -1.03 -24.66 -0.47
N TYR A 68 -1.43 -23.55 0.15
CA TYR A 68 -0.78 -22.25 0.01
C TYR A 68 -0.53 -21.59 1.36
N THR A 69 0.63 -20.93 1.47
CA THR A 69 0.97 -20.03 2.57
C THR A 69 0.95 -18.61 2.06
N LEU A 70 0.08 -17.77 2.62
CA LEU A 70 -0.06 -16.38 2.25
C LEU A 70 0.44 -15.47 3.37
N ALA A 71 1.03 -14.35 3.01
CA ALA A 71 1.35 -13.28 3.95
C ALA A 71 1.34 -11.94 3.22
N ALA A 72 0.90 -10.89 3.89
CA ALA A 72 1.08 -9.53 3.41
C ALA A 72 1.24 -8.58 4.59
N ALA A 73 1.96 -7.48 4.35
CA ALA A 73 2.09 -6.40 5.30
C ALA A 73 2.24 -5.08 4.55
N ALA A 74 1.81 -3.99 5.19
CA ALA A 74 1.95 -2.64 4.71
C ALA A 74 2.46 -1.75 5.85
N ALA A 75 3.45 -0.91 5.56
CA ALA A 75 4.00 0.09 6.48
C ALA A 75 3.96 1.46 5.80
N PRO A 76 3.24 2.44 6.38
CA PRO A 76 3.15 3.77 5.78
C PRO A 76 4.44 4.56 6.00
N ALA A 77 4.85 5.36 5.01
CA ALA A 77 5.85 6.40 5.18
C ALA A 77 5.28 7.63 5.90
N GLY A 78 3.97 7.86 5.77
CA GLY A 78 3.23 8.95 6.43
C GLY A 78 2.21 8.46 7.47
N HIS A 79 1.13 9.23 7.63
CA HIS A 79 0.01 8.84 8.50
C HIS A 79 -0.94 7.84 7.83
N LEU A 80 -1.06 7.91 6.51
CA LEU A 80 -2.00 7.15 5.68
C LEU A 80 -1.24 6.44 4.55
N LEU A 81 -1.72 5.27 4.18
CA LEU A 81 -1.19 4.47 3.06
C LEU A 81 -1.79 4.94 1.73
N GLY A 82 -0.96 5.32 0.76
CA GLY A 82 -1.32 5.36 -0.66
C GLY A 82 -1.37 3.96 -1.27
N ASP A 83 -0.64 3.01 -0.69
CA ASP A 83 -0.71 1.61 -1.07
C ASP A 83 -1.96 0.89 -0.53
N VAL A 84 -2.41 -0.11 -1.29
CA VAL A 84 -3.42 -1.06 -0.82
C VAL A 84 -3.16 -2.45 -1.36
N TYR A 85 -3.40 -3.45 -0.52
CA TYR A 85 -3.48 -4.85 -0.94
C TYR A 85 -4.81 -5.47 -0.53
N ASP A 86 -5.23 -6.49 -1.29
CA ASP A 86 -6.41 -7.29 -0.97
C ASP A 86 -6.25 -8.72 -1.47
N TRP A 87 -7.01 -9.64 -0.88
CA TRP A 87 -7.11 -11.02 -1.33
C TRP A 87 -8.54 -11.52 -1.20
N GLN A 88 -8.96 -12.35 -2.13
CA GLN A 88 -10.31 -12.89 -2.18
C GLN A 88 -10.25 -14.33 -2.67
N VAL A 89 -11.02 -15.21 -2.03
CA VAL A 89 -11.12 -16.61 -2.44
C VAL A 89 -12.55 -16.88 -2.86
N VAL A 90 -12.75 -17.20 -4.14
CA VAL A 90 -14.06 -17.50 -4.73
C VAL A 90 -13.91 -18.64 -5.72
N ASP A 91 -14.76 -19.66 -5.61
CA ASP A 91 -14.85 -20.79 -6.55
C ASP A 91 -13.52 -21.49 -6.88
N GLY A 92 -12.66 -21.68 -5.88
CA GLY A 92 -11.36 -22.34 -6.07
C GLY A 92 -10.29 -21.45 -6.73
N ARG A 93 -10.57 -20.14 -6.83
CA ARG A 93 -9.64 -19.12 -7.32
C ARG A 93 -9.25 -18.19 -6.18
N LEU A 94 -7.96 -17.95 -6.03
CA LEU A 94 -7.40 -16.91 -5.16
C LEU A 94 -7.10 -15.70 -6.03
N ARG A 95 -7.84 -14.61 -5.83
CA ARG A 95 -7.49 -13.29 -6.37
C ARG A 95 -6.62 -12.56 -5.36
N VAL A 96 -5.50 -12.01 -5.81
CA VAL A 96 -4.66 -11.10 -5.02
C VAL A 96 -4.47 -9.81 -5.80
N THR A 97 -4.45 -8.70 -5.08
CA THR A 97 -4.23 -7.37 -5.66
C THR A 97 -3.27 -6.60 -4.78
N LEU A 98 -2.35 -5.88 -5.39
CA LEU A 98 -1.61 -4.78 -4.79
C LEU A 98 -1.72 -3.58 -5.73
N ALA A 99 -2.06 -2.42 -5.20
CA ALA A 99 -2.12 -1.17 -5.94
C ALA A 99 -1.42 -0.06 -5.14
N ASP A 100 -0.77 0.83 -5.87
CA ASP A 100 -0.02 1.97 -5.35
C ASP A 100 -0.52 3.23 -6.08
N VAL A 101 -1.00 4.19 -5.30
CA VAL A 101 -1.57 5.44 -5.80
C VAL A 101 -0.52 6.53 -5.74
N MET A 102 -0.28 7.20 -6.88
CA MET A 102 0.70 8.28 -6.97
C MET A 102 0.47 9.37 -5.91
N GLY A 103 1.50 9.65 -5.13
CA GLY A 103 1.54 10.74 -4.16
C GLY A 103 1.48 10.25 -2.71
N LYS A 104 1.38 11.18 -1.75
CA LYS A 104 1.32 10.87 -0.31
C LYS A 104 0.20 11.61 0.40
N GLY A 105 -0.27 11.04 1.51
CA GLY A 105 -1.27 11.66 2.38
C GLY A 105 -2.71 11.28 2.05
N ALA A 106 -3.66 12.15 2.41
CA ALA A 106 -5.09 11.81 2.41
C ALA A 106 -5.69 11.54 1.03
N GLY A 107 -5.24 12.25 -0.02
CA GLY A 107 -5.75 12.06 -1.38
C GLY A 107 -5.52 10.63 -1.90
N PRO A 108 -4.26 10.18 -2.01
CA PRO A 108 -3.92 8.81 -2.40
C PRO A 108 -4.62 7.74 -1.54
N ALA A 109 -4.69 7.96 -0.22
CA ALA A 109 -5.35 7.05 0.71
C ALA A 109 -6.86 6.85 0.44
N ILE A 110 -7.55 7.92 0.03
CA ILE A 110 -8.97 7.85 -0.37
C ILE A 110 -9.12 7.02 -1.66
N ILE A 111 -8.27 7.27 -2.64
CA ILE A 111 -8.28 6.56 -3.93
C ILE A 111 -7.96 5.08 -3.72
N ALA A 112 -6.94 4.76 -2.92
CA ALA A 112 -6.57 3.38 -2.57
C ALA A 112 -7.74 2.64 -1.92
N SER A 113 -8.46 3.32 -1.02
CA SER A 113 -9.68 2.79 -0.39
C SER A 113 -10.80 2.54 -1.41
N ALA A 114 -10.99 3.43 -2.39
CA ALA A 114 -11.98 3.28 -3.45
C ALA A 114 -11.64 2.12 -4.41
N VAL A 115 -10.38 2.01 -4.84
CA VAL A 115 -9.87 0.89 -5.66
C VAL A 115 -10.15 -0.44 -4.98
N ARG A 116 -9.79 -0.56 -3.70
CA ARG A 116 -10.05 -1.79 -2.95
C ARG A 116 -11.54 -2.07 -2.77
N ALA A 117 -12.35 -1.05 -2.47
CA ALA A 117 -13.79 -1.23 -2.35
C ALA A 117 -14.39 -1.77 -3.65
N SER A 118 -14.01 -1.19 -4.79
CA SER A 118 -14.44 -1.63 -6.13
C SER A 118 -14.10 -3.11 -6.37
N LEU A 119 -12.84 -3.51 -6.12
CA LEU A 119 -12.38 -4.90 -6.25
C LEU A 119 -13.17 -5.90 -5.40
N ARG A 120 -13.72 -5.47 -4.25
CA ARG A 120 -14.46 -6.34 -3.33
C ARG A 120 -15.92 -6.57 -3.70
N THR A 121 -16.49 -5.73 -4.56
CA THR A 121 -17.94 -5.76 -4.81
C THR A 121 -18.40 -6.93 -5.70
N ALA A 122 -17.54 -7.43 -6.58
CA ALA A 122 -17.86 -8.51 -7.53
C ALA A 122 -16.65 -9.44 -7.71
N PRO A 123 -16.30 -10.24 -6.69
CA PRO A 123 -15.08 -11.05 -6.67
C PRO A 123 -15.04 -12.13 -7.78
N GLU A 124 -16.19 -12.58 -8.25
CA GLU A 124 -16.36 -13.53 -9.36
C GLU A 124 -16.00 -12.93 -10.73
N ARG A 125 -16.05 -11.60 -10.85
CA ARG A 125 -15.84 -10.89 -12.12
C ARG A 125 -14.51 -11.27 -12.77
N PRO A 126 -14.46 -11.43 -14.11
CA PRO A 126 -13.21 -11.72 -14.81
C PRO A 126 -12.12 -10.69 -14.49
N LEU A 127 -10.88 -11.14 -14.35
CA LEU A 127 -9.75 -10.31 -13.91
C LEU A 127 -9.59 -9.03 -14.74
N THR A 128 -9.52 -9.17 -16.07
CA THR A 128 -9.35 -8.03 -16.98
C THR A 128 -10.51 -7.06 -16.89
N GLN A 129 -11.74 -7.56 -16.76
CA GLN A 129 -12.93 -6.71 -16.61
C GLN A 129 -12.90 -5.95 -15.28
N ALA A 130 -12.53 -6.61 -14.17
CA ALA A 130 -12.43 -5.95 -12.87
C ALA A 130 -11.40 -4.80 -12.91
N VAL A 131 -10.24 -5.02 -13.53
CA VAL A 131 -9.22 -3.97 -13.70
C VAL A 131 -9.71 -2.85 -14.62
N SER A 132 -10.33 -3.17 -15.76
CA SER A 132 -10.87 -2.17 -16.68
C SER A 132 -11.98 -1.31 -16.08
N GLU A 133 -12.79 -1.84 -15.17
CA GLU A 133 -13.82 -1.06 -14.49
C GLU A 133 -13.22 -0.07 -13.48
N ILE A 134 -12.15 -0.45 -12.79
CA ILE A 134 -11.39 0.47 -11.93
C ILE A 134 -10.74 1.56 -12.77
N ASP A 135 -10.16 1.20 -13.90
CA ASP A 135 -9.54 2.14 -14.82
C ASP A 135 -10.54 3.24 -15.24
N ARG A 136 -11.72 2.83 -15.73
CA ARG A 136 -12.80 3.76 -16.10
C ARG A 136 -13.31 4.59 -14.93
N MET A 137 -13.48 3.97 -13.76
CA MET A 137 -13.90 4.69 -12.55
C MET A 137 -12.90 5.80 -12.21
N LEU A 138 -11.60 5.52 -12.28
CA LEU A 138 -10.56 6.51 -12.01
C LEU A 138 -10.52 7.60 -13.10
N GLU A 139 -10.70 7.24 -14.37
CA GLU A 139 -10.80 8.22 -15.46
C GLU A 139 -12.00 9.17 -15.27
N ASP A 140 -13.16 8.63 -14.93
CA ASP A 140 -14.40 9.39 -14.72
C ASP A 140 -14.32 10.30 -13.48
N ASP A 141 -13.78 9.78 -12.36
CA ASP A 141 -13.76 10.50 -11.09
C ASP A 141 -12.58 11.48 -10.95
N ILE A 142 -11.39 11.11 -11.46
CA ILE A 142 -10.14 11.82 -11.19
C ILE A 142 -9.24 12.04 -12.42
N GLY A 143 -9.66 11.71 -13.65
CA GLY A 143 -8.81 11.81 -14.86
C GLY A 143 -8.22 13.19 -15.18
N GLY A 144 -8.75 14.27 -14.60
CA GLY A 144 -8.20 15.63 -14.72
C GLY A 144 -7.16 16.03 -13.66
N SER A 145 -6.85 15.16 -12.71
CA SER A 145 -6.04 15.47 -11.52
C SER A 145 -4.55 15.09 -11.64
N ASN A 146 -4.13 14.54 -12.78
CA ASN A 146 -2.80 13.92 -12.99
C ASN A 146 -2.47 12.79 -11.99
N ILE A 147 -3.47 12.25 -11.30
CA ILE A 147 -3.28 11.10 -10.41
C ILE A 147 -3.47 9.83 -11.21
N PHE A 148 -2.56 8.88 -11.02
CA PHE A 148 -2.65 7.54 -11.59
C PHE A 148 -2.39 6.50 -10.51
N VAL A 149 -2.80 5.26 -10.78
CA VAL A 149 -2.64 4.13 -9.88
C VAL A 149 -1.88 3.03 -10.62
N THR A 150 -0.75 2.59 -10.06
CA THR A 150 -0.11 1.37 -10.53
C THR A 150 -0.72 0.17 -9.79
N ALA A 151 -0.94 -0.94 -10.47
CA ALA A 151 -1.52 -2.12 -9.80
C ALA A 151 -1.10 -3.44 -10.44
N VAL A 152 -1.05 -4.48 -9.62
CA VAL A 152 -1.03 -5.88 -10.06
C VAL A 152 -2.24 -6.58 -9.47
N ALA A 153 -3.00 -7.23 -10.32
CA ALA A 153 -4.06 -8.15 -9.92
C ALA A 153 -3.80 -9.52 -10.54
N ALA A 154 -3.88 -10.57 -9.74
CA ALA A 154 -3.63 -11.94 -10.18
C ALA A 154 -4.70 -12.89 -9.67
N ASP A 155 -5.19 -13.75 -10.57
CA ASP A 155 -6.08 -14.87 -10.30
C ASP A 155 -5.27 -16.16 -10.35
N ILE A 156 -5.16 -16.85 -9.21
CA ILE A 156 -4.49 -18.14 -9.08
C ILE A 156 -5.56 -19.23 -8.96
N ASP A 157 -5.56 -20.16 -9.90
CA ASP A 157 -6.33 -21.40 -9.78
C ASP A 157 -5.68 -22.28 -8.71
N ILE A 158 -6.38 -22.48 -7.59
CA ILE A 158 -5.81 -23.12 -6.38
C ILE A 158 -5.38 -24.56 -6.68
N ALA A 159 -6.15 -25.28 -7.51
CA ALA A 159 -5.89 -26.69 -7.79
C ALA A 159 -4.65 -26.91 -8.67
N SER A 160 -4.48 -26.09 -9.72
CA SER A 160 -3.42 -26.25 -10.72
C SER A 160 -2.21 -25.34 -10.50
N GLY A 161 -2.36 -24.26 -9.72
CA GLY A 161 -1.36 -23.19 -9.60
C GLY A 161 -1.21 -22.32 -10.85
N ARG A 162 -2.11 -22.48 -11.83
CA ARG A 162 -2.11 -21.63 -13.01
C ARG A 162 -2.56 -20.23 -12.63
N MET A 163 -1.75 -19.25 -12.96
CA MET A 163 -1.98 -17.84 -12.63
C MET A 163 -2.27 -17.03 -13.89
N ALA A 164 -3.34 -16.26 -13.87
CA ALA A 164 -3.56 -15.17 -14.82
C ALA A 164 -3.33 -13.85 -14.07
N PHE A 165 -2.59 -12.91 -14.65
CA PHE A 165 -2.31 -11.63 -14.00
C PHE A 165 -2.43 -10.46 -14.97
N VAL A 166 -2.79 -9.30 -14.43
CA VAL A 166 -2.77 -8.02 -15.11
C VAL A 166 -1.86 -7.11 -14.29
N ASP A 167 -0.83 -6.58 -14.94
CA ASP A 167 0.02 -5.54 -14.37
C ASP A 167 -0.25 -4.24 -15.15
N ALA A 168 -0.78 -3.26 -14.44
CA ALA A 168 -1.15 -1.92 -14.87
C ALA A 168 -0.07 -0.94 -14.42
N GLY A 169 1.11 -1.07 -15.04
CA GLY A 169 2.24 -0.15 -14.86
C GLY A 169 3.00 -0.27 -13.54
N HIS A 170 2.78 -1.33 -12.76
CA HIS A 170 3.43 -1.54 -11.47
C HIS A 170 4.78 -2.24 -11.62
N SER A 171 4.87 -3.29 -12.46
CA SER A 171 6.13 -3.98 -12.81
C SER A 171 6.97 -4.56 -11.66
N LEU A 172 6.42 -4.62 -10.43
CA LEU A 172 7.06 -5.16 -9.23
C LEU A 172 6.41 -6.46 -8.76
N ALA A 173 6.07 -7.32 -9.73
CA ALA A 173 5.56 -8.66 -9.51
C ALA A 173 6.59 -9.70 -9.97
N PHE A 174 6.79 -10.73 -9.15
CA PHE A 174 7.84 -11.72 -9.36
C PHE A 174 7.37 -13.11 -8.98
N VAL A 175 7.92 -14.12 -9.65
CA VAL A 175 7.90 -15.51 -9.19
C VAL A 175 9.31 -15.91 -8.79
N LEU A 176 9.50 -16.22 -7.52
CA LEU A 176 10.70 -16.91 -7.04
C LEU A 176 10.48 -18.41 -7.18
N ARG A 177 11.22 -19.02 -8.10
CA ARG A 177 11.20 -20.46 -8.33
C ARG A 177 11.80 -21.20 -7.13
N ALA A 178 11.32 -22.41 -6.85
CA ALA A 178 11.85 -23.26 -5.78
C ALA A 178 13.38 -23.49 -5.87
N GLY A 179 13.95 -23.41 -7.07
CA GLY A 179 15.39 -23.46 -7.33
C GLY A 179 16.17 -22.17 -7.02
N GLY A 180 15.53 -21.12 -6.50
CA GLY A 180 16.16 -19.85 -6.13
C GLY A 180 16.22 -18.79 -7.24
N THR A 181 15.63 -19.06 -8.41
CA THR A 181 15.65 -18.10 -9.54
C THR A 181 14.46 -17.15 -9.47
N TRP A 182 14.73 -15.85 -9.56
CA TRP A 182 13.71 -14.81 -9.68
C TRP A 182 13.28 -14.63 -11.14
N GLU A 183 11.98 -14.67 -11.38
CA GLU A 183 11.35 -14.42 -12.66
C GLU A 183 10.43 -13.20 -12.56
N PRO A 184 10.78 -12.06 -13.18
CA PRO A 184 9.91 -10.89 -13.19
C PRO A 184 8.71 -11.12 -14.11
N LEU A 185 7.52 -10.86 -13.58
CA LEU A 185 6.27 -10.92 -14.33
C LEU A 185 6.06 -9.60 -15.06
N ARG A 186 6.47 -9.56 -16.33
CA ARG A 186 6.37 -8.36 -17.15
C ARG A 186 4.98 -8.23 -17.80
N SER A 187 4.41 -7.04 -17.73
CA SER A 187 3.27 -6.61 -18.52
C SER A 187 3.61 -5.31 -19.25
N THR A 188 2.87 -5.02 -20.32
CA THR A 188 2.96 -3.75 -21.06
C THR A 188 1.83 -2.79 -20.71
N GLY A 189 0.99 -3.12 -19.72
CA GLY A 189 -0.12 -2.27 -19.33
C GLY A 189 0.33 -0.95 -18.72
N LEU A 190 -0.29 0.15 -19.14
CA LEU A 190 -0.07 1.46 -18.53
C LEU A 190 -0.75 1.58 -17.15
N PRO A 191 -0.34 2.52 -16.29
CA PRO A 191 -1.06 2.80 -15.05
C PRO A 191 -2.55 3.11 -15.28
N LEU A 192 -3.36 2.87 -14.27
CA LEU A 192 -4.80 3.12 -14.28
C LEU A 192 -5.09 4.62 -14.11
N GLY A 193 -6.17 5.10 -14.71
CA GLY A 193 -6.63 6.49 -14.60
C GLY A 193 -5.92 7.48 -15.51
N MET A 194 -5.09 7.00 -16.45
CA MET A 194 -4.34 7.86 -17.38
C MET A 194 -5.12 8.29 -18.63
N GLY A 195 -6.33 7.77 -18.88
CA GLY A 195 -7.15 8.18 -20.02
C GLY A 195 -6.70 7.57 -21.35
N PHE A 196 -5.98 6.45 -21.33
CA PHE A 196 -5.54 5.75 -22.54
C PHE A 196 -6.54 4.66 -22.90
N ASP A 197 -7.04 4.68 -24.14
CA ASP A 197 -7.90 3.63 -24.68
C ASP A 197 -7.09 2.38 -25.02
N GLU A 198 -6.65 1.65 -23.99
CA GLU A 198 -5.92 0.39 -24.11
C GLU A 198 -6.75 -0.79 -23.62
N THR A 199 -6.84 -1.83 -24.45
CA THR A 199 -7.47 -3.08 -24.03
C THR A 199 -6.57 -3.79 -23.02
N ARG A 200 -7.05 -3.92 -21.77
CA ARG A 200 -6.37 -4.69 -20.72
C ARG A 200 -6.32 -6.17 -21.09
N THR A 201 -5.13 -6.74 -21.14
CA THR A 201 -4.91 -8.16 -21.39
C THR A 201 -4.29 -8.81 -20.16
N ALA A 202 -4.69 -10.05 -19.88
CA ALA A 202 -4.07 -10.84 -18.84
C ALA A 202 -2.93 -11.67 -19.43
N SER A 203 -1.78 -11.63 -18.77
CA SER A 203 -0.67 -12.54 -19.00
C SER A 203 -0.84 -13.78 -18.12
N ALA A 204 -0.11 -14.85 -18.44
CA ALA A 204 -0.18 -16.11 -17.73
C ALA A 204 1.19 -16.47 -17.12
N ALA A 205 1.15 -17.11 -15.96
CA ALA A 205 2.28 -17.73 -15.31
C ALA A 205 1.84 -19.04 -14.64
N GLN A 206 2.81 -19.84 -14.20
CA GLN A 206 2.59 -21.09 -13.49
C GLN A 206 3.31 -21.01 -12.15
N LEU A 207 2.62 -21.32 -11.06
CA LEU A 207 3.21 -21.55 -9.74
C LEU A 207 3.30 -23.06 -9.51
N ASP A 208 4.50 -23.60 -9.52
CA ASP A 208 4.74 -24.99 -9.15
C ASP A 208 4.94 -25.13 -7.63
N PRO A 209 4.80 -26.34 -7.06
CA PRO A 209 5.03 -26.54 -5.63
C PRO A 209 6.44 -26.09 -5.22
N GLY A 210 6.51 -25.27 -4.17
CA GLY A 210 7.71 -24.59 -3.69
C GLY A 210 7.93 -23.20 -4.27
N ASP A 211 7.23 -22.82 -5.34
CA ASP A 211 7.33 -21.48 -5.91
C ASP A 211 6.61 -20.44 -5.04
N VAL A 212 7.13 -19.21 -5.11
CA VAL A 212 6.61 -18.05 -4.40
C VAL A 212 6.26 -16.96 -5.41
N PHE A 213 4.99 -16.56 -5.44
CA PHE A 213 4.57 -15.31 -6.05
C PHE A 213 4.72 -14.17 -5.06
N MET A 214 5.40 -13.10 -5.45
CA MET A 214 5.61 -11.91 -4.64
C MET A 214 5.26 -10.65 -5.44
N VAL A 215 4.54 -9.73 -4.81
CA VAL A 215 4.34 -8.37 -5.30
C VAL A 215 4.72 -7.40 -4.19
N CYS A 216 5.39 -6.31 -4.54
CA CYS A 216 5.75 -5.27 -3.58
C CYS A 216 5.63 -3.88 -4.20
N SER A 217 5.37 -2.86 -3.37
CA SER A 217 5.50 -1.46 -3.79
C SER A 217 6.97 -1.06 -3.96
N ASP A 218 7.20 0.09 -4.60
CA ASP A 218 8.53 0.62 -4.87
C ASP A 218 9.26 1.07 -3.59
N GLY A 219 8.52 1.46 -2.54
CA GLY A 219 9.11 1.79 -1.24
C GLY A 219 9.90 0.64 -0.62
N LEU A 220 9.62 -0.63 -0.97
CA LEU A 220 10.48 -1.74 -0.58
C LEU A 220 11.89 -1.61 -1.20
N LEU A 221 11.96 -1.23 -2.48
CA LEU A 221 13.23 -1.10 -3.20
C LEU A 221 14.13 -0.01 -2.58
N ASP A 222 13.52 1.04 -2.03
CA ASP A 222 14.24 2.14 -1.36
C ASP A 222 14.93 1.72 -0.06
N VAL A 223 14.47 0.64 0.57
CA VAL A 223 15.03 0.17 1.85
C VAL A 223 15.89 -1.09 1.72
N LEU A 224 15.81 -1.79 0.59
CA LEU A 224 16.67 -2.91 0.28
C LEU A 224 18.11 -2.46 0.01
N ASP A 225 19.04 -3.43 0.01
CA ASP A 225 20.40 -3.18 -0.43
C ASP A 225 20.40 -2.99 -1.96
N ALA A 226 21.00 -1.90 -2.45
CA ALA A 226 21.05 -1.63 -3.88
C ALA A 226 21.95 -2.62 -4.64
N ASP A 227 22.94 -3.21 -3.96
CA ASP A 227 23.89 -4.15 -4.55
C ASP A 227 23.32 -5.58 -4.63
N ASP A 228 22.42 -5.94 -3.71
CA ASP A 228 21.74 -7.24 -3.69
C ASP A 228 20.32 -7.16 -3.10
N PRO A 229 19.38 -6.51 -3.80
CA PRO A 229 18.04 -6.29 -3.26
C PRO A 229 17.27 -7.61 -3.11
N PHE A 230 17.50 -8.56 -4.03
CA PHE A 230 16.77 -9.82 -4.06
C PHE A 230 17.38 -10.91 -3.16
N GLY A 231 18.68 -10.85 -2.84
CA GLY A 231 19.34 -11.82 -1.96
C GLY A 231 18.78 -11.79 -0.53
N HIS A 232 18.64 -10.60 0.05
CA HIS A 232 18.04 -10.44 1.40
C HIS A 232 16.59 -10.97 1.44
N VAL A 233 15.79 -10.64 0.42
CA VAL A 233 14.40 -11.11 0.31
C VAL A 233 14.35 -12.63 0.17
N HIS A 234 15.21 -13.20 -0.68
CA HIS A 234 15.31 -14.64 -0.88
C HIS A 234 15.67 -15.38 0.43
N ASP A 235 16.69 -14.90 1.14
CA ASP A 235 17.14 -15.52 2.38
C ASP A 235 16.06 -15.46 3.47
N THR A 236 15.37 -14.32 3.57
CA THR A 236 14.27 -14.17 4.53
C THR A 236 13.08 -15.09 4.20
N LEU A 237 12.72 -15.22 2.91
CA LEU A 237 11.68 -16.15 2.47
C LEU A 237 12.05 -17.62 2.74
N ARG A 238 13.32 -17.98 2.53
CA ARG A 238 13.84 -19.33 2.81
C ARG A 238 13.81 -19.65 4.30
N ASP A 239 14.34 -18.75 5.12
CA ASP A 239 14.64 -19.02 6.53
C ASP A 239 13.43 -18.78 7.45
N LEU A 240 12.58 -17.80 7.12
CA LEU A 240 11.44 -17.40 7.95
C LEU A 240 10.07 -17.62 7.27
N GLY A 241 10.06 -17.99 5.98
CA GLY A 241 8.84 -18.16 5.20
C GLY A 241 8.13 -16.83 4.87
N PRO A 242 6.94 -16.90 4.21
CA PRO A 242 6.18 -15.72 3.81
C PRO A 242 5.88 -14.74 4.95
N ALA A 243 5.47 -15.25 6.11
CA ALA A 243 5.12 -14.41 7.27
C ALA A 243 6.34 -13.65 7.81
N GLY A 244 7.51 -14.29 7.88
CA GLY A 244 8.73 -13.62 8.32
C GLY A 244 9.26 -12.62 7.30
N ALA A 245 9.14 -12.91 6.00
CA ALA A 245 9.55 -12.00 4.94
C ALA A 245 8.78 -10.67 4.97
N VAL A 246 7.44 -10.72 5.10
CA VAL A 246 6.64 -9.48 5.17
C VAL A 246 6.87 -8.72 6.48
N GLN A 247 7.14 -9.41 7.59
CA GLN A 247 7.50 -8.77 8.85
C GLN A 247 8.85 -8.04 8.75
N GLU A 248 9.86 -8.69 8.16
CA GLU A 248 11.17 -8.09 7.96
C GLU A 248 11.12 -6.89 7.00
N ALA A 249 10.29 -6.94 5.95
CA ALA A 249 10.06 -5.79 5.07
C ALA A 249 9.56 -4.56 5.85
N THR A 250 8.53 -4.73 6.69
CA THR A 250 8.03 -3.61 7.53
C THR A 250 9.03 -3.17 8.59
N ALA A 251 9.82 -4.10 9.13
CA ALA A 251 10.87 -3.78 10.09
C ALA A 251 12.01 -3.00 9.43
N LEU A 252 12.40 -3.34 8.20
CA LEU A 252 13.36 -2.57 7.39
C LEU A 252 12.84 -1.16 7.12
N ALA A 253 11.57 -1.03 6.73
CA ALA A 253 10.92 0.25 6.49
C ALA A 253 11.05 1.17 7.71
N ALA A 254 10.74 0.65 8.90
CA ALA A 254 10.86 1.39 10.15
C ALA A 254 12.32 1.70 10.53
N ARG A 255 13.24 0.74 10.38
CA ARG A 255 14.66 0.91 10.75
C ARG A 255 15.40 1.89 9.86
N ARG A 256 15.07 1.92 8.56
CA ARG A 256 15.74 2.78 7.57
C ARG A 256 14.99 4.07 7.28
N GLY A 257 13.75 4.22 7.75
CA GLY A 257 12.92 5.38 7.50
C GLY A 257 12.54 5.45 6.02
N ALA A 258 11.77 4.46 5.55
CA ALA A 258 11.34 4.39 4.16
C ALA A 258 10.74 5.72 3.70
N PRO A 259 11.19 6.26 2.56
CA PRO A 259 10.65 7.53 2.04
C PRO A 259 9.24 7.33 1.49
N ASP A 260 8.90 6.12 1.03
CA ASP A 260 7.59 5.72 0.51
C ASP A 260 6.95 4.56 1.28
N ASP A 261 5.68 4.32 1.01
CA ASP A 261 4.95 3.21 1.60
C ASP A 261 5.57 1.87 1.20
N VAL A 262 5.70 0.97 2.18
CA VAL A 262 6.26 -0.36 1.96
C VAL A 262 5.16 -1.39 2.11
N THR A 263 4.68 -1.91 0.99
CA THR A 263 3.68 -2.97 0.93
C THR A 263 4.26 -4.19 0.26
N VAL A 264 4.09 -5.35 0.88
CA VAL A 264 4.56 -6.64 0.34
C VAL A 264 3.46 -7.67 0.49
N LEU A 265 3.19 -8.40 -0.58
CA LEU A 265 2.28 -9.53 -0.62
C LEU A 265 3.01 -10.76 -1.17
N VAL A 266 2.89 -11.88 -0.47
CA VAL A 266 3.57 -13.14 -0.77
C VAL A 266 2.55 -14.28 -0.77
N VAL A 267 2.57 -15.09 -1.82
CA VAL A 267 1.80 -16.33 -1.96
C VAL A 267 2.77 -17.45 -2.32
N ARG A 268 3.00 -18.38 -1.39
CA ARG A 268 3.78 -19.60 -1.65
C ARG A 268 2.85 -20.77 -1.89
N ARG A 269 3.11 -21.55 -2.94
CA ARG A 269 2.46 -22.85 -3.15
C ARG A 269 3.25 -23.92 -2.40
N ASP A 270 2.68 -24.50 -1.36
CA ASP A 270 3.35 -25.51 -0.53
C ASP A 270 3.22 -26.93 -1.10
N ALA A 271 2.17 -27.21 -1.90
CA ALA A 271 1.85 -28.54 -2.45
C ALA A 271 1.28 -28.50 -3.87
#